data_AF-A0A8S1UPQ5-F1
#
_entry.id   AF-A0A8S1UPQ5-F1
#
_cell.length_a   1.000
_cell.length_b   1.000
_cell.length_c   1.000
_cell.angle_alpha   90.00
_cell.angle_beta   90.00
_cell.angle_gamma   90.00
#
_symmetry.space_group_name_H-M   'P 1'
#
loop_
_entity.id
_entity.type
_entity.pdbx_description
1 polymer ?
#
loop_
_entity_poly.entity_id
_entity_poly.type
_entity_poly.pdbx_seq_one_letter_code
_entity_poly.pdbx_strand_id
1 'polypeptide(L)'
;MFQYLSKIDNFGAQFKPRITQSEHEHKSIIGGVFTLLVYGVCLAYFIFVLQQWQTGQILPKILIESDVAAFSKFKMPNDLIAISYIRYEDSQIDPFQQQGNILMPIMAIMENNKPISYQSILNNNEISDYGTNLVEMEQMELVKNMHNDKTQENNKVYLLLITTCKEQYLKYNQTCASEYEITNFLRTGLIPIEITVTLQQFSTIDQELYEVEKRLQFLLQDDLTLKADLSFQNTKSVVDDHPIFSNQKPFIYFSDFTVLTQTISYNLSKSIIQDDVFIQISFQIDPIEVLQQITYVKIGEMLADVGSIANLLLTVSWFIQQFNKEELENKMIDQIISIYYPQFKQITKIKNFIGRTVEFRHDKAKINQKEFQQWYKKVRQNAIIKLSVVNQIHEISRLYFILRSQANFQSMIRFQDYGIQIPNKLFEKQKDEINNELPSNDFKIEDYDLESYQIVTNNLCDEDLNILSYRIKNQDK
;
A
#
# COMPACT_ATOMS: atom_id res chain seq x y z
N MET A 1 -28.32 8.63 -28.29
CA MET A 1 -27.39 7.88 -27.41
C MET A 1 -25.93 8.03 -27.85
N PHE A 2 -25.56 7.69 -29.10
CA PHE A 2 -24.16 7.73 -29.58
C PHE A 2 -23.46 9.11 -29.55
N GLN A 3 -24.19 10.21 -29.75
CA GLN A 3 -23.63 11.58 -29.63
C GLN A 3 -23.35 12.03 -28.19
N TYR A 4 -23.94 11.37 -27.18
CA TYR A 4 -23.63 11.65 -25.77
C TYR A 4 -22.33 10.99 -25.33
N LEU A 5 -22.05 9.78 -25.84
CA LEU A 5 -20.79 9.07 -25.58
C LEU A 5 -19.58 9.86 -26.04
N SER A 6 -19.65 10.48 -27.23
CA SER A 6 -18.56 11.36 -27.71
C SER A 6 -18.42 12.67 -26.91
N LYS A 7 -19.40 13.07 -26.09
CA LYS A 7 -19.26 14.26 -25.23
C LYS A 7 -18.54 13.95 -23.90
N ILE A 8 -18.68 12.71 -23.43
CA ILE A 8 -18.15 12.21 -22.15
C ILE A 8 -16.68 11.78 -22.29
N ASP A 9 -16.17 11.64 -23.51
CA ASP A 9 -14.75 11.36 -23.77
C ASP A 9 -13.85 12.46 -23.15
N ASN A 10 -13.27 12.13 -22.00
CA ASN A 10 -12.25 12.92 -21.31
C ASN A 10 -10.84 12.61 -21.83
N PHE A 11 -10.71 11.63 -22.74
CA PHE A 11 -9.46 11.23 -23.38
C PHE A 11 -9.40 11.72 -24.83
N GLY A 12 -10.19 12.75 -25.16
CA GLY A 12 -10.19 13.39 -26.46
C GLY A 12 -8.79 13.89 -26.85
N ALA A 13 -8.43 13.73 -28.11
CA ALA A 13 -7.17 14.24 -28.61
C ALA A 13 -7.33 15.74 -28.96
N GLN A 14 -6.54 16.59 -28.32
CA GLN A 14 -6.44 17.98 -28.72
C GLN A 14 -5.55 18.08 -29.96
N PHE A 15 -6.12 18.57 -31.07
CA PHE A 15 -5.31 19.04 -32.17
C PHE A 15 -5.12 20.52 -32.02
N LYS A 16 -3.86 20.93 -31.92
CA LYS A 16 -3.46 22.33 -32.02
C LYS A 16 -2.89 22.52 -33.42
N PRO A 17 -3.71 22.86 -34.44
CA PRO A 17 -3.14 23.38 -35.68
C PRO A 17 -2.28 24.59 -35.31
N ARG A 18 -1.07 24.69 -35.84
CA ARG A 18 -0.15 25.81 -35.55
C ARG A 18 -0.68 27.20 -35.95
N ILE A 19 -1.91 27.32 -36.47
CA ILE A 19 -2.45 28.51 -37.14
C ILE A 19 -3.80 28.98 -36.55
N THR A 20 -4.51 28.18 -35.75
CA THR A 20 -5.80 28.59 -35.15
C THR A 20 -5.71 28.71 -33.64
N GLN A 21 -6.20 29.83 -33.09
CA GLN A 21 -6.35 30.03 -31.63
C GLN A 21 -7.48 29.17 -31.02
N SER A 22 -8.35 28.55 -31.82
CA SER A 22 -9.40 27.65 -31.34
C SER A 22 -8.91 26.20 -31.31
N GLU A 23 -8.84 25.63 -30.11
CA GLU A 23 -8.58 24.22 -29.89
C GLU A 23 -9.78 23.40 -30.38
N HIS A 24 -9.60 22.58 -31.42
CA HIS A 24 -10.60 21.60 -31.81
C HIS A 24 -10.23 20.25 -31.18
N GLU A 25 -10.96 19.88 -30.14
CA GLU A 25 -10.84 18.56 -29.52
C GLU A 25 -11.57 17.51 -30.37
N HIS A 26 -10.85 16.47 -30.79
CA HIS A 26 -11.50 15.30 -31.35
C HIS A 26 -11.84 14.32 -30.25
N LYS A 27 -13.15 14.19 -30.01
CA LYS A 27 -13.71 13.23 -29.07
C LYS A 27 -14.36 12.08 -29.82
N SER A 28 -14.02 10.85 -29.46
CA SER A 28 -14.52 9.65 -30.13
C SER A 28 -15.55 8.92 -29.26
N ILE A 29 -16.44 8.17 -29.90
CA ILE A 29 -17.39 7.30 -29.19
C ILE A 29 -16.64 6.22 -28.41
N ILE A 30 -15.55 5.71 -28.99
CA ILE A 30 -14.68 4.71 -28.36
C ILE A 30 -14.03 5.29 -27.10
N GLY A 31 -13.48 6.50 -27.18
CA GLY A 31 -12.91 7.22 -26.03
C GLY A 31 -13.93 7.38 -24.90
N GLY A 32 -15.16 7.78 -25.23
CA GLY A 32 -16.26 7.89 -24.25
C GLY A 32 -16.62 6.58 -23.55
N VAL A 33 -16.65 5.45 -24.28
CA VAL A 33 -16.88 4.11 -23.69
C VAL A 33 -15.74 3.75 -22.73
N PHE A 34 -14.50 4.00 -23.12
CA PHE A 34 -13.34 3.76 -22.26
C PHE A 34 -13.31 4.68 -21.03
N THR A 35 -13.70 5.95 -21.16
CA THR A 35 -13.83 6.86 -20.02
C THR A 35 -14.81 6.32 -18.99
N LEU A 36 -15.98 5.83 -19.43
CA LEU A 36 -16.96 5.21 -18.54
C LEU A 36 -16.43 3.93 -17.88
N LEU A 37 -15.74 3.08 -18.64
CA LEU A 37 -15.16 1.85 -18.12
C LEU A 37 -14.10 2.14 -17.05
N VAL A 38 -13.14 3.03 -17.35
CA VAL A 38 -12.06 3.39 -16.43
C VAL A 38 -12.63 3.98 -15.14
N TYR A 39 -13.54 4.95 -15.23
CA TYR A 39 -14.16 5.50 -14.02
C TYR A 39 -15.01 4.48 -13.26
N GLY A 40 -15.71 3.60 -13.96
CA GLY A 40 -16.49 2.52 -13.34
C GLY A 40 -15.60 1.54 -12.56
N VAL A 41 -14.47 1.13 -13.14
CA VAL A 41 -13.49 0.26 -12.47
C VAL A 41 -12.86 0.97 -11.27
N CYS A 42 -12.47 2.25 -11.40
CA CYS A 42 -11.94 3.04 -10.28
C CYS A 42 -12.96 3.15 -9.13
N LEU A 43 -14.23 3.43 -9.44
CA LEU A 43 -15.29 3.53 -8.44
C LEU A 43 -15.53 2.18 -7.74
N ALA A 44 -15.62 1.09 -8.51
CA ALA A 44 -15.80 -0.25 -7.97
C ALA A 44 -14.63 -0.66 -7.06
N TYR A 45 -13.40 -0.35 -7.48
CA TYR A 45 -12.21 -0.60 -6.67
C TYR A 45 -12.20 0.25 -5.39
N PHE A 46 -12.56 1.52 -5.47
CA PHE A 46 -12.68 2.38 -4.29
C PHE A 46 -13.70 1.84 -3.28
N ILE A 47 -14.89 1.42 -3.74
CA ILE A 47 -15.92 0.82 -2.88
C ILE A 47 -15.39 -0.47 -2.24
N PHE A 48 -14.71 -1.32 -3.02
CA PHE A 48 -14.12 -2.55 -2.50
C PHE A 48 -13.08 -2.29 -1.41
N VAL A 49 -12.15 -1.36 -1.62
CA VAL A 49 -11.12 -1.01 -0.63
C VAL A 49 -11.75 -0.36 0.61
N LEU A 50 -12.76 0.49 0.43
CA LEU A 50 -13.47 1.12 1.54
C LEU A 50 -14.19 0.07 2.41
N GLN A 51 -14.80 -0.93 1.79
CA GLN A 51 -15.42 -2.04 2.50
C GLN A 51 -14.38 -2.84 3.29
N GLN A 52 -13.27 -3.23 2.65
CA GLN A 52 -12.15 -3.93 3.31
C GLN A 52 -11.63 -3.16 4.53
N TRP A 53 -11.44 -1.85 4.37
CA TRP A 53 -11.02 -0.94 5.44
C TRP A 53 -12.02 -0.87 6.59
N GLN A 54 -13.31 -0.68 6.30
CA GLN A 54 -14.36 -0.62 7.32
C GLN A 54 -14.51 -1.95 8.08
N THR A 55 -14.30 -3.08 7.41
CA THR A 55 -14.37 -4.42 8.03
C THR A 55 -13.10 -4.85 8.76
N GLY A 56 -12.06 -4.01 8.82
CA GLY A 56 -10.79 -4.35 9.49
C GLY A 56 -10.00 -5.47 8.81
N GLN A 57 -10.32 -5.80 7.56
CA GLN A 57 -9.67 -6.88 6.81
C GLN A 57 -8.28 -6.48 6.28
N ILE A 58 -7.95 -5.19 6.32
CA ILE A 58 -6.61 -4.70 6.00
C ILE A 58 -5.72 -4.88 7.24
N LEU A 59 -4.73 -5.78 7.12
CA LEU A 59 -3.82 -6.10 8.21
C LEU A 59 -3.11 -4.84 8.74
N PRO A 60 -3.07 -4.63 10.07
CA PRO A 60 -2.33 -3.52 10.64
C PRO A 60 -0.83 -3.73 10.48
N LYS A 61 -0.09 -2.62 10.53
CA LYS A 61 1.37 -2.64 10.62
C LYS A 61 1.76 -2.94 12.06
N ILE A 62 2.55 -3.99 12.26
CA ILE A 62 3.03 -4.41 13.58
C ILE A 62 4.54 -4.24 13.62
N LEU A 63 5.02 -3.45 14.57
CA LEU A 63 6.42 -3.33 14.92
C LEU A 63 6.63 -4.00 16.27
N ILE A 64 7.63 -4.88 16.36
CA ILE A 64 7.98 -5.58 17.60
C ILE A 64 9.41 -5.22 17.92
N GLU A 65 9.60 -4.69 19.12
CA GLU A 65 10.90 -4.37 19.70
C GLU A 65 11.02 -5.11 21.04
N SER A 66 12.25 -5.33 21.47
CA SER A 66 12.55 -5.96 22.75
C SER A 66 13.53 -5.08 23.51
N ASP A 67 13.19 -4.76 24.76
CA ASP A 67 14.00 -3.93 25.63
C ASP A 67 14.22 -4.64 26.97
N VAL A 68 15.27 -4.26 27.69
CA VAL A 68 15.57 -4.81 29.01
C VAL A 68 15.01 -3.87 30.07
N ALA A 69 13.97 -4.32 30.78
CA ALA A 69 13.35 -3.53 31.83
C ALA A 69 14.24 -3.52 33.09
N ALA A 70 14.76 -2.35 33.47
CA ALA A 70 15.54 -2.19 34.69
C ALA A 70 14.71 -2.47 35.96
N PHE A 71 13.41 -2.16 35.90
CA PHE A 71 12.41 -2.43 36.93
C PHE A 71 11.11 -2.89 36.26
N SER A 72 10.53 -3.97 36.77
CA SER A 72 9.22 -4.43 36.36
C SER A 72 8.41 -4.85 37.57
N LYS A 73 7.16 -4.39 37.60
CA LYS A 73 6.19 -4.70 38.63
C LYS A 73 4.89 -5.07 37.95
N PHE A 74 4.41 -6.28 38.22
CA PHE A 74 3.18 -6.77 37.63
C PHE A 74 2.32 -7.43 38.69
N LYS A 75 1.06 -6.99 38.75
CA LYS A 75 0.04 -7.61 39.60
C LYS A 75 -0.76 -8.57 38.74
N MET A 76 -0.59 -9.86 38.98
CA MET A 76 -1.32 -10.90 38.28
C MET A 76 -2.82 -10.81 38.61
N PRO A 77 -3.71 -10.94 37.60
CA PRO A 77 -5.12 -11.14 37.86
C PRO A 77 -5.35 -12.43 38.65
N ASN A 78 -6.55 -12.57 39.23
CA ASN A 78 -6.96 -13.85 39.79
C ASN A 78 -6.97 -14.91 38.67
N ASP A 79 -6.72 -16.16 39.03
CA ASP A 79 -6.95 -17.33 38.15
C ASP A 79 -5.93 -17.48 37.00
N LEU A 80 -4.82 -16.74 37.05
CA LEU A 80 -3.74 -16.86 36.06
C LEU A 80 -3.06 -18.24 36.09
N ILE A 81 -3.04 -18.89 37.27
CA ILE A 81 -2.40 -20.19 37.45
C ILE A 81 -3.33 -21.10 38.24
N ALA A 82 -3.62 -22.26 37.67
CA ALA A 82 -4.40 -23.30 38.30
C ALA A 82 -3.65 -24.63 38.29
N ILE A 83 -3.85 -25.43 39.32
CA ILE A 83 -3.19 -26.74 39.50
C ILE A 83 -4.29 -27.79 39.61
N SER A 84 -4.11 -28.92 38.92
CA SER A 84 -5.02 -30.06 39.03
C SER A 84 -4.25 -31.37 38.97
N TYR A 85 -4.88 -32.42 39.50
CA TYR A 85 -4.40 -33.80 39.35
C TYR A 85 -5.03 -34.42 38.11
N ILE A 86 -4.21 -35.00 37.23
CA ILE A 86 -4.73 -35.70 36.04
C ILE A 86 -5.19 -37.09 36.46
N ARG A 87 -6.51 -37.25 36.53
CA ARG A 87 -7.14 -38.54 36.82
C ARG A 87 -7.35 -39.33 35.54
N TYR A 88 -6.72 -40.50 35.42
CA TYR A 88 -6.91 -41.43 34.30
C TYR A 88 -8.04 -42.45 34.56
N GLU A 89 -8.28 -42.79 35.83
CA GLU A 89 -9.32 -43.74 36.25
C GLU A 89 -10.14 -43.16 37.41
N ASP A 90 -11.46 -43.35 37.39
CA ASP A 90 -12.36 -42.83 38.43
C ASP A 90 -12.07 -43.35 39.85
N SER A 91 -11.38 -44.49 39.96
CA SER A 91 -10.94 -45.07 41.23
C SER A 91 -9.74 -44.37 41.86
N GLN A 92 -9.05 -43.48 41.13
CA GLN A 92 -7.90 -42.76 41.67
C GLN A 92 -8.35 -41.65 42.62
N ILE A 93 -7.70 -41.59 43.78
CA ILE A 93 -7.97 -40.60 44.82
C ILE A 93 -7.42 -39.26 44.34
N ASP A 94 -8.24 -38.22 44.45
CA ASP A 94 -7.79 -36.85 44.23
C ASP A 94 -6.90 -36.40 45.41
N PRO A 95 -5.62 -36.06 45.16
CA PRO A 95 -4.70 -35.72 46.23
C PRO A 95 -4.91 -34.32 46.81
N PHE A 96 -5.73 -33.46 46.20
CA PHE A 96 -5.92 -32.05 46.58
C PHE A 96 -7.25 -31.79 47.32
N GLN A 97 -7.75 -32.75 48.09
CA GLN A 97 -8.98 -32.61 48.86
C GLN A 97 -8.78 -31.82 50.16
N GLN A 98 -9.68 -30.89 50.52
CA GLN A 98 -9.62 -30.22 51.83
C GLN A 98 -9.68 -31.17 53.04
N GLN A 99 -10.42 -32.27 52.92
CA GLN A 99 -10.52 -33.31 53.94
C GLN A 99 -9.80 -34.56 53.44
N GLY A 100 -8.91 -35.13 54.25
CA GLY A 100 -8.11 -36.26 53.80
C GLY A 100 -7.10 -35.87 52.71
N ASN A 101 -6.53 -34.66 52.80
CA ASN A 101 -5.58 -34.17 51.82
C ASN A 101 -4.31 -35.05 51.78
N ILE A 102 -3.83 -35.39 50.58
CA ILE A 102 -2.61 -36.19 50.41
C ILE A 102 -1.43 -35.29 50.01
N LEU A 103 -1.61 -34.49 48.96
CA LEU A 103 -0.62 -33.53 48.49
C LEU A 103 -1.06 -32.12 48.83
N MET A 104 -0.15 -31.34 49.39
CA MET A 104 -0.42 -29.98 49.82
C MET A 104 0.35 -28.98 48.96
N PRO A 105 -0.35 -28.19 48.15
CA PRO A 105 0.24 -27.04 47.48
C PRO A 105 0.39 -25.89 48.49
N ILE A 106 1.63 -25.44 48.66
CA ILE A 106 2.04 -24.35 49.53
C ILE A 106 2.64 -23.24 48.68
N MET A 107 2.14 -22.03 48.85
CA MET A 107 2.78 -20.83 48.34
C MET A 107 3.81 -20.31 49.34
N ALA A 108 5.05 -20.15 48.93
CA ALA A 108 6.08 -19.43 49.68
C ALA A 108 6.42 -18.11 49.00
N ILE A 109 6.34 -17.01 49.75
CA ILE A 109 6.69 -15.67 49.25
C ILE A 109 8.14 -15.38 49.62
N MET A 110 8.97 -15.15 48.62
CA MET A 110 10.40 -14.86 48.76
C MET A 110 10.66 -13.38 48.49
N GLU A 111 11.29 -12.69 49.43
CA GLU A 111 11.84 -11.34 49.21
C GLU A 111 13.35 -11.37 49.41
N ASN A 112 14.11 -10.90 48.41
CA ASN A 112 15.57 -10.95 48.40
C ASN A 112 16.13 -12.35 48.77
N ASN A 113 15.54 -13.39 48.20
CA ASN A 113 15.87 -14.80 48.42
C ASN A 113 15.65 -15.31 49.86
N LYS A 114 14.83 -14.64 50.66
CA LYS A 114 14.43 -15.11 51.99
C LYS A 114 12.90 -15.33 52.04
N PRO A 115 12.44 -16.47 52.60
CA PRO A 115 11.01 -16.71 52.75
C PRO A 115 10.44 -15.79 53.84
N ILE A 116 9.37 -15.07 53.50
CA ILE A 116 8.63 -14.22 54.44
C ILE A 116 7.42 -14.96 55.00
N SER A 117 6.70 -15.71 54.15
CA SER A 117 5.48 -16.40 54.55
C SER A 117 5.24 -17.67 53.73
N TYR A 118 4.51 -18.60 54.33
CA TYR A 118 4.04 -19.84 53.72
C TYR A 118 2.53 -19.91 53.89
N GLN A 119 1.80 -20.24 52.82
CA GLN A 119 0.34 -20.32 52.85
C GLN A 119 -0.14 -21.51 52.03
N SER A 120 -0.99 -22.36 52.61
CA SER A 120 -1.72 -23.37 51.85
C SER A 120 -2.67 -22.68 50.87
N ILE A 121 -2.63 -23.09 49.61
CA ILE A 121 -3.51 -22.56 48.55
C ILE A 121 -4.67 -23.49 48.22
N LEU A 122 -4.87 -24.56 49.00
CA LEU A 122 -6.00 -25.47 48.80
C LEU A 122 -7.35 -24.74 48.87
N ASN A 123 -8.11 -24.82 47.80
CA ASN A 123 -9.48 -24.32 47.67
C ASN A 123 -10.34 -25.39 46.99
N ASN A 124 -11.62 -25.53 47.40
CA ASN A 124 -12.51 -26.60 46.93
C ASN A 124 -13.73 -26.06 46.17
N ASN A 125 -13.58 -24.92 45.50
CA ASN A 125 -14.74 -24.28 44.88
C ASN A 125 -14.99 -24.79 43.46
N GLU A 126 -13.95 -25.28 42.77
CA GLU A 126 -14.01 -25.61 41.35
C GLU A 126 -13.43 -26.99 41.06
N ILE A 127 -13.96 -27.63 40.01
CA ILE A 127 -13.59 -28.96 39.56
C ILE A 127 -12.93 -28.82 38.19
N SER A 128 -11.78 -29.46 38.02
CA SER A 128 -11.02 -29.51 36.77
C SER A 128 -11.72 -30.34 35.69
N ASP A 129 -11.22 -30.26 34.45
CA ASP A 129 -11.63 -31.12 33.33
C ASP A 129 -11.47 -32.62 33.65
N TYR A 130 -10.63 -32.99 34.61
CA TYR A 130 -10.37 -34.36 35.04
C TYR A 130 -11.31 -34.84 36.17
N GLY A 131 -12.24 -33.99 36.61
CA GLY A 131 -13.14 -34.29 37.72
C GLY A 131 -12.43 -34.34 39.08
N THR A 132 -11.32 -33.63 39.21
CA THR A 132 -10.51 -33.44 40.43
C THR A 132 -10.58 -31.98 40.88
N ASN A 133 -10.22 -31.66 42.11
CA ASN A 133 -10.23 -30.29 42.60
C ASN A 133 -9.24 -29.41 41.83
N LEU A 134 -9.71 -28.23 41.44
CA LEU A 134 -8.90 -27.20 40.81
C LEU A 134 -8.38 -26.26 41.90
N VAL A 135 -7.06 -26.15 42.01
CA VAL A 135 -6.40 -25.27 42.97
C VAL A 135 -5.91 -24.02 42.25
N GLU A 136 -6.62 -22.92 42.41
CA GLU A 136 -6.29 -21.63 41.82
C GLU A 136 -5.39 -20.80 42.73
N MET A 137 -4.44 -20.09 42.12
CA MET A 137 -3.54 -19.21 42.85
C MET A 137 -4.16 -17.83 43.03
N GLU A 138 -4.07 -17.31 44.27
CA GLU A 138 -4.49 -15.94 44.58
C GLU A 138 -3.61 -14.89 43.87
N GLN A 139 -4.14 -13.67 43.74
CA GLN A 139 -3.48 -12.49 43.16
C GLN A 139 -2.02 -12.31 43.62
N MET A 140 -1.06 -12.58 42.73
CA MET A 140 0.38 -12.42 42.99
C MET A 140 0.91 -11.08 42.48
N GLU A 141 1.87 -10.50 43.19
CA GLU A 141 2.57 -9.28 42.77
C GLU A 141 4.06 -9.59 42.54
N LEU A 142 4.43 -9.86 41.29
CA LEU A 142 5.82 -10.10 40.94
C LEU A 142 6.57 -8.78 40.81
N VAL A 143 7.72 -8.68 41.47
CA VAL A 143 8.58 -7.48 41.42
C VAL A 143 10.00 -7.88 41.07
N LYS A 144 10.53 -7.25 40.03
CA LYS A 144 11.91 -7.42 39.59
C LYS A 144 12.60 -6.07 39.48
N ASN A 145 13.71 -5.96 40.18
CA ASN A 145 14.62 -4.83 40.23
C ASN A 145 16.02 -5.35 39.84
N MET A 146 16.38 -5.20 38.58
CA MET A 146 17.63 -5.77 38.03
C MET A 146 18.89 -5.13 38.65
N HIS A 147 18.81 -3.85 39.03
CA HIS A 147 19.97 -3.08 39.46
C HIS A 147 20.05 -2.92 40.98
N ASN A 148 19.16 -3.57 41.74
CA ASN A 148 19.01 -3.39 43.19
C ASN A 148 18.97 -1.89 43.57
N ASP A 149 18.23 -1.10 42.80
CA ASP A 149 18.03 0.31 43.10
C ASP A 149 17.28 0.43 44.43
N LYS A 150 17.90 1.09 45.40
CA LYS A 150 17.36 1.26 46.76
C LYS A 150 16.12 2.16 46.79
N THR A 151 15.82 2.87 45.71
CA THR A 151 14.62 3.71 45.58
C THR A 151 13.38 2.92 45.15
N GLN A 152 13.56 1.69 44.68
CA GLN A 152 12.52 0.81 44.16
C GLN A 152 12.22 -0.33 45.12
N GLU A 153 11.11 -1.02 44.89
CA GLU A 153 10.73 -2.20 45.67
C GLU A 153 11.77 -3.34 45.52
N ASN A 154 11.90 -4.15 46.57
CA ASN A 154 12.76 -5.33 46.56
C ASN A 154 12.22 -6.40 45.61
N ASN A 155 13.11 -7.29 45.18
CA ASN A 155 12.74 -8.46 44.38
C ASN A 155 11.76 -9.35 45.16
N LYS A 156 10.56 -9.56 44.61
CA LYS A 156 9.54 -10.46 45.15
C LYS A 156 9.28 -11.57 44.16
N VAL A 157 9.48 -12.81 44.61
CA VAL A 157 9.32 -14.05 43.85
C VAL A 157 8.36 -14.95 44.61
N TYR A 158 7.52 -15.67 43.89
CA TYR A 158 6.58 -16.63 44.48
C TYR A 158 7.03 -18.04 44.12
N LEU A 159 7.03 -18.92 45.11
CA LEU A 159 7.34 -20.33 44.94
C LEU A 159 6.09 -21.15 45.26
N LEU A 160 5.65 -21.97 44.31
CA LEU A 160 4.70 -23.03 44.55
C LEU A 160 5.46 -24.30 44.91
N LEU A 161 5.15 -24.87 46.08
CA LEU A 161 5.76 -26.08 46.61
C LEU A 161 4.66 -27.13 46.76
N ILE A 162 4.84 -28.31 46.17
CA ILE A 162 3.95 -29.45 46.38
C ILE A 162 4.67 -30.45 47.28
N THR A 163 4.11 -30.68 48.46
CA THR A 163 4.65 -31.58 49.49
C THR A 163 3.58 -32.54 49.99
N THR A 164 3.95 -33.51 50.82
CA THR A 164 2.98 -34.31 51.58
C THR A 164 2.19 -33.42 52.53
N CYS A 165 0.91 -33.74 52.77
CA CYS A 165 0.11 -33.01 53.74
C CYS A 165 0.75 -33.04 55.15
N LYS A 166 0.87 -31.87 55.77
CA LYS A 166 1.33 -31.69 57.16
C LYS A 166 0.43 -30.72 57.89
N GLU A 167 0.12 -31.04 59.14
CA GLU A 167 -0.80 -30.25 59.97
C GLU A 167 -0.36 -28.79 60.15
N GLN A 168 0.96 -28.52 60.11
CA GLN A 168 1.53 -27.19 60.33
C GLN A 168 1.16 -26.13 59.29
N TYR A 169 0.69 -26.53 58.09
CA TYR A 169 0.35 -25.60 57.01
C TYR A 169 -1.14 -25.55 56.68
N LEU A 170 -1.97 -26.33 57.40
CA LEU A 170 -3.40 -26.39 57.16
C LEU A 170 -4.11 -25.09 57.58
N LYS A 171 -5.07 -24.65 56.77
CA LYS A 171 -6.04 -23.62 57.15
C LYS A 171 -7.13 -24.23 58.05
N TYR A 172 -7.91 -23.38 58.72
CA TYR A 172 -9.07 -23.80 59.51
C TYR A 172 -10.02 -24.65 58.64
N ASN A 173 -10.46 -25.81 59.14
CA ASN A 173 -11.28 -26.83 58.46
C ASN A 173 -10.60 -27.75 57.43
N GLN A 174 -9.28 -27.74 57.31
CA GLN A 174 -8.57 -28.71 56.46
C GLN A 174 -8.01 -29.87 57.31
N THR A 175 -7.98 -31.09 56.77
CA THR A 175 -7.40 -32.27 57.42
C THR A 175 -6.52 -33.06 56.47
N CYS A 176 -5.42 -33.62 56.98
CA CYS A 176 -4.59 -34.54 56.20
C CYS A 176 -5.19 -35.95 56.18
N ALA A 177 -4.90 -36.70 55.12
CA ALA A 177 -5.10 -38.14 55.09
C ALA A 177 -4.22 -38.86 56.13
N SER A 178 -4.55 -40.11 56.43
CA SER A 178 -3.69 -40.93 57.29
C SER A 178 -2.33 -41.19 56.64
N GLU A 179 -1.28 -41.39 57.44
CA GLU A 179 0.06 -41.71 56.93
C GLU A 179 0.08 -42.96 56.04
N TYR A 180 -0.82 -43.91 56.32
CA TYR A 180 -1.01 -45.12 55.51
C TYR A 180 -1.52 -44.78 54.10
N GLU A 181 -2.55 -43.93 54.00
CA GLU A 181 -3.11 -43.49 52.72
C GLU A 181 -2.11 -42.69 51.91
N ILE A 182 -1.39 -41.76 52.56
CA ILE A 182 -0.33 -40.96 51.91
C ILE A 182 0.76 -41.88 51.34
N THR A 183 1.25 -42.82 52.15
CA THR A 183 2.31 -43.74 51.72
C THR A 183 1.83 -44.67 50.58
N ASN A 184 0.58 -45.13 50.65
CA ASN A 184 0.02 -45.98 49.60
C ASN A 184 -0.16 -45.22 48.28
N PHE A 185 -0.62 -43.97 48.33
CA PHE A 185 -0.77 -43.10 47.16
C PHE A 185 0.58 -42.79 46.49
N LEU A 186 1.63 -42.50 47.26
CA LEU A 186 2.96 -42.26 46.69
C LEU A 186 3.56 -43.51 46.03
N ARG A 187 3.18 -44.72 46.47
CA ARG A 187 3.63 -45.99 45.89
C ARG A 187 2.94 -46.39 44.59
N THR A 188 1.83 -45.74 44.22
CA THR A 188 1.11 -46.03 42.96
C THR A 188 1.88 -45.61 41.70
N GLY A 189 3.04 -44.97 41.84
CA GLY A 189 4.06 -44.81 40.80
C GLY A 189 3.91 -43.55 39.96
N LEU A 190 2.83 -43.42 39.18
CA LEU A 190 2.64 -42.28 38.29
C LEU A 190 1.59 -41.31 38.84
N ILE A 191 2.03 -40.18 39.39
CA ILE A 191 1.15 -39.11 39.87
C ILE A 191 1.38 -37.87 38.99
N PRO A 192 0.59 -37.73 37.90
CA PRO A 192 0.65 -36.56 37.03
C PRO A 192 -0.06 -35.35 37.65
N ILE A 193 0.62 -34.21 37.67
CA ILE A 193 0.08 -32.92 38.09
C ILE A 193 0.10 -31.98 36.89
N GLU A 194 -1.04 -31.40 36.57
CA GLU A 194 -1.16 -30.39 35.53
C GLU A 194 -1.19 -29.00 36.16
N ILE A 195 -0.51 -28.06 35.50
CA ILE A 195 -0.56 -26.65 35.80
C ILE A 195 -1.02 -25.92 34.54
N THR A 196 -2.16 -25.26 34.66
CA THR A 196 -2.73 -24.40 33.62
C THR A 196 -2.31 -22.97 33.91
N VAL A 197 -1.72 -22.33 32.91
CA VAL A 197 -1.32 -20.93 32.94
C VAL A 197 -2.14 -20.17 31.90
N THR A 198 -2.94 -19.22 32.34
CA THR A 198 -3.78 -18.37 31.50
C THR A 198 -3.02 -17.13 31.08
N LEU A 199 -2.73 -17.02 29.79
CA LEU A 199 -2.04 -15.89 29.17
C LEU A 199 -3.00 -15.01 28.39
N GLN A 200 -2.55 -13.83 28.00
CA GLN A 200 -3.35 -12.91 27.19
C GLN A 200 -2.67 -12.65 25.86
N GLN A 201 -3.46 -12.59 24.79
CA GLN A 201 -3.00 -12.22 23.46
C GLN A 201 -3.90 -11.13 22.89
N PHE A 202 -3.31 -10.21 22.12
CA PHE A 202 -4.08 -9.15 21.49
C PHE A 202 -4.59 -9.60 20.11
N SER A 203 -5.91 -9.59 19.91
CA SER A 203 -6.53 -9.86 18.61
C SER A 203 -6.48 -8.59 17.75
N THR A 204 -5.81 -8.66 16.59
CA THR A 204 -5.79 -7.55 15.62
C THR A 204 -7.09 -7.41 14.83
N ILE A 205 -8.00 -8.37 14.96
CA ILE A 205 -9.32 -8.35 14.30
C ILE A 205 -10.32 -7.70 15.25
N ASP A 206 -10.43 -8.23 16.47
CA ASP A 206 -11.40 -7.78 17.47
C ASP A 206 -10.93 -6.56 18.26
N GLN A 207 -9.63 -6.24 18.18
CA GLN A 207 -8.97 -5.14 18.90
C GLN A 207 -9.03 -5.26 20.43
N GLU A 208 -9.19 -6.49 20.92
CA GLU A 208 -9.33 -6.83 22.33
C GLU A 208 -8.30 -7.89 22.74
N LEU A 209 -8.05 -7.96 24.05
CA LEU A 209 -7.27 -9.04 24.63
C LEU A 209 -8.18 -10.27 24.78
N TYR A 210 -7.69 -11.42 24.34
CA TYR A 210 -8.31 -12.70 24.58
C TYR A 210 -7.36 -13.61 25.35
N GLU A 211 -7.95 -14.56 26.07
CA GLU A 211 -7.21 -15.46 26.94
C GLU A 211 -6.79 -16.74 26.21
N VAL A 212 -5.57 -17.21 26.51
CA VAL A 212 -4.98 -18.42 25.95
C VAL A 212 -4.38 -19.24 27.08
N GLU A 213 -4.84 -20.48 27.23
CA GLU A 213 -4.31 -21.39 28.23
C GLU A 213 -3.10 -22.16 27.70
N LYS A 214 -2.06 -22.27 28.52
CA LYS A 214 -0.96 -23.23 28.32
C LYS A 214 -0.93 -24.21 29.49
N ARG A 215 -0.90 -25.51 29.18
CA ARG A 215 -0.88 -26.59 30.17
C ARG A 215 0.51 -27.19 30.27
N LEU A 216 1.04 -27.28 31.48
CA LEU A 216 2.29 -27.94 31.83
C LEU A 216 2.00 -29.18 32.65
N GLN A 217 2.62 -30.31 32.31
CA GLN A 217 2.42 -31.56 33.02
C GLN A 217 3.72 -32.00 33.69
N PHE A 218 3.63 -32.25 34.98
CA PHE A 218 4.73 -32.71 35.82
C PHE A 218 4.41 -34.10 36.34
N LEU A 219 5.39 -34.99 36.30
CA LEU A 219 5.28 -36.29 36.94
C LEU A 219 5.97 -36.24 38.29
N LEU A 220 5.24 -36.56 39.35
CA LEU A 220 5.80 -36.64 40.69
C LEU A 220 6.77 -37.83 40.79
N GLN A 221 7.91 -37.61 41.44
CA GLN A 221 8.88 -38.65 41.79
C GLN A 221 9.06 -38.66 43.30
N ASP A 222 9.18 -39.84 43.90
CA ASP A 222 9.23 -40.04 45.35
C ASP A 222 10.66 -39.98 45.94
N ASP A 223 11.67 -39.84 45.08
CA ASP A 223 13.09 -39.74 45.45
C ASP A 223 13.75 -38.39 45.13
N LEU A 224 13.11 -37.56 44.30
CA LEU A 224 13.66 -36.30 43.78
C LEU A 224 12.64 -35.16 43.81
N THR A 225 13.16 -33.93 43.87
CA THR A 225 12.37 -32.71 43.67
C THR A 225 12.48 -32.28 42.21
N LEU A 226 11.35 -32.12 41.54
CA LEU A 226 11.29 -31.43 40.26
C LEU A 226 11.24 -29.92 40.52
N LYS A 227 12.23 -29.19 40.04
CA LYS A 227 12.28 -27.73 40.08
C LYS A 227 11.94 -27.17 38.70
N ALA A 228 10.99 -26.24 38.62
CA ALA A 228 10.70 -25.48 37.40
C ALA A 228 10.75 -23.96 37.69
N ASP A 229 11.42 -23.21 36.82
CA ASP A 229 11.42 -21.75 36.86
C ASP A 229 10.57 -21.26 35.66
N LEU A 230 9.40 -20.68 35.94
CA LEU A 230 8.55 -20.01 34.95
C LEU A 230 8.88 -18.53 34.90
N SER A 231 9.37 -18.07 33.74
CA SER A 231 9.70 -16.66 33.51
C SER A 231 8.67 -16.05 32.57
N PHE A 232 7.80 -15.18 33.10
CA PHE A 232 6.73 -14.53 32.36
C PHE A 232 7.26 -13.34 31.55
N GLN A 233 6.98 -13.33 30.25
CA GLN A 233 7.37 -12.26 29.34
C GLN A 233 6.34 -11.13 29.38
N ASN A 234 6.76 -9.98 29.92
CA ASN A 234 5.93 -8.78 29.92
C ASN A 234 5.82 -8.22 28.51
N THR A 235 4.59 -7.96 28.05
CA THR A 235 4.31 -7.36 26.75
C THR A 235 3.51 -6.09 26.93
N LYS A 236 4.02 -5.02 26.32
CA LYS A 236 3.35 -3.74 26.25
C LYS A 236 2.97 -3.46 24.80
N SER A 237 1.67 -3.53 24.53
CA SER A 237 1.11 -3.27 23.21
C SER A 237 0.53 -1.86 23.17
N VAL A 238 0.97 -1.05 22.20
CA VAL A 238 0.45 0.28 21.92
C VAL A 238 -0.31 0.24 20.61
N VAL A 239 -1.62 0.46 20.68
CA VAL A 239 -2.54 0.34 19.55
C VAL A 239 -2.98 1.72 19.09
N ASP A 240 -2.75 2.04 17.81
CA ASP A 240 -3.28 3.22 17.11
C ASP A 240 -4.39 2.79 16.15
N ASP A 241 -5.63 2.88 16.62
CA ASP A 241 -6.87 2.47 15.91
C ASP A 241 -7.60 3.63 15.24
N HIS A 242 -7.10 4.87 15.37
CA HIS A 242 -7.85 6.02 14.91
C HIS A 242 -7.68 6.26 13.39
N PRO A 243 -8.79 6.55 12.68
CA PRO A 243 -8.81 6.58 11.21
C PRO A 243 -8.03 7.75 10.60
N ILE A 244 -7.81 8.83 11.36
CA ILE A 244 -7.25 10.10 10.87
C ILE A 244 -6.03 10.53 11.70
N PHE A 245 -6.19 10.75 13.00
CA PHE A 245 -5.14 11.22 13.90
C PHE A 245 -4.74 10.11 14.85
N SER A 246 -3.44 10.01 15.15
CA SER A 246 -2.96 8.96 16.06
C SER A 246 -3.55 9.11 17.47
N ASN A 247 -4.12 8.04 18.00
CA ASN A 247 -4.50 7.95 19.40
C ASN A 247 -4.05 6.59 19.92
N GLN A 248 -3.18 6.62 20.92
CA GLN A 248 -2.48 5.42 21.39
C GLN A 248 -3.16 4.86 22.63
N LYS A 249 -3.61 3.61 22.53
CA LYS A 249 -4.14 2.84 23.67
C LYS A 249 -3.09 1.82 24.13
N PRO A 250 -2.56 1.94 25.36
CA PRO A 250 -1.62 0.97 25.88
C PRO A 250 -2.34 -0.22 26.52
N PHE A 251 -1.82 -1.41 26.29
CA PHE A 251 -2.19 -2.66 26.95
C PHE A 251 -0.93 -3.29 27.55
N ILE A 252 -1.01 -3.77 28.79
CA ILE A 252 0.11 -4.44 29.47
C ILE A 252 -0.39 -5.80 29.94
N TYR A 253 0.29 -6.86 29.50
CA TYR A 253 -0.12 -8.23 29.77
C TYR A 253 1.04 -9.22 29.60
N PHE A 254 0.85 -10.46 30.04
CA PHE A 254 1.77 -11.56 29.76
C PHE A 254 1.35 -12.30 28.49
N SER A 255 2.20 -12.23 27.47
CA SER A 255 1.95 -12.88 26.18
C SER A 255 2.46 -14.32 26.15
N ASP A 256 3.54 -14.59 26.88
CA ASP A 256 4.19 -15.88 26.95
C ASP A 256 4.96 -16.06 28.27
N PHE A 257 5.44 -17.27 28.53
CA PHE A 257 6.42 -17.58 29.54
C PHE A 257 7.41 -18.64 29.04
N THR A 258 8.63 -18.60 29.56
CA THR A 258 9.62 -19.64 29.36
C THR A 258 9.70 -20.56 30.57
N VAL A 259 9.91 -21.86 30.35
CA VAL A 259 10.05 -22.85 31.42
C VAL A 259 11.46 -23.42 31.40
N LEU A 260 12.15 -23.33 32.55
CA LEU A 260 13.39 -24.03 32.78
C LEU A 260 13.18 -25.10 33.86
N THR A 261 13.31 -26.37 33.50
CA THR A 261 13.14 -27.49 34.43
C THR A 261 14.47 -28.12 34.82
N GLN A 262 14.60 -28.51 36.08
CA GLN A 262 15.74 -29.21 36.65
C GLN A 262 15.25 -30.22 37.69
N THR A 263 16.03 -31.28 37.91
CA THR A 263 15.77 -32.22 39.01
C THR A 263 16.83 -32.03 40.08
N ILE A 264 16.41 -31.84 41.33
CA ILE A 264 17.29 -31.60 42.49
C ILE A 264 16.98 -32.62 43.59
N SER A 265 17.92 -32.80 44.52
CA SER A 265 17.70 -33.65 45.69
C SER A 265 16.87 -32.95 46.76
N TYR A 266 16.10 -33.72 47.55
CA TYR A 266 15.30 -33.20 48.66
C TYR A 266 16.10 -32.39 49.69
N ASN A 267 17.39 -32.72 49.87
CA ASN A 267 18.24 -31.98 50.79
C ASN A 267 18.42 -30.51 50.38
N LEU A 268 18.37 -30.21 49.07
CA LEU A 268 18.46 -28.84 48.57
C LEU A 268 17.14 -28.08 48.82
N SER A 269 15.99 -28.72 48.57
CA SER A 269 14.66 -28.11 48.78
C SER A 269 14.35 -27.89 50.26
N LYS A 270 14.91 -28.73 51.16
CA LYS A 270 14.77 -28.61 52.61
C LYS A 270 15.27 -27.27 53.19
N SER A 271 16.11 -26.56 52.45
CA SER A 271 16.57 -25.23 52.83
C SER A 271 15.48 -24.15 52.73
N ILE A 272 14.43 -24.40 51.94
CA ILE A 272 13.30 -23.47 51.73
C ILE A 272 12.18 -23.81 52.70
N ILE A 273 11.79 -25.08 52.78
CA ILE A 273 10.77 -25.59 53.71
C ILE A 273 11.34 -26.83 54.38
N GLN A 274 11.16 -27.02 55.69
CA GLN A 274 11.80 -28.13 56.43
C GLN A 274 11.22 -29.53 56.13
N ASP A 275 10.68 -29.71 54.92
CA ASP A 275 9.91 -30.87 54.48
C ASP A 275 10.38 -31.36 53.11
N ASP A 276 10.00 -32.60 52.77
CA ASP A 276 10.26 -33.17 51.45
C ASP A 276 9.33 -32.49 50.43
N VAL A 277 9.92 -31.85 49.42
CA VAL A 277 9.20 -31.14 48.36
C VAL A 277 9.31 -31.96 47.09
N PHE A 278 8.19 -32.36 46.52
CA PHE A 278 8.18 -33.12 45.28
C PHE A 278 8.29 -32.23 44.05
N ILE A 279 7.57 -31.10 44.06
CA ILE A 279 7.58 -30.13 42.96
C ILE A 279 7.80 -28.74 43.56
N GLN A 280 8.78 -28.03 43.02
CA GLN A 280 9.09 -26.64 43.34
C GLN A 280 8.98 -25.82 42.07
N ILE A 281 8.14 -24.80 42.08
CA ILE A 281 7.89 -23.96 40.92
C ILE A 281 8.10 -22.50 41.29
N SER A 282 9.03 -21.84 40.61
CA SER A 282 9.33 -20.43 40.82
C SER A 282 8.67 -19.59 39.74
N PHE A 283 7.95 -18.55 40.15
CA PHE A 283 7.33 -17.58 39.25
C PHE A 283 8.14 -16.29 39.26
N GLN A 284 8.68 -15.91 38.11
CA GLN A 284 9.50 -14.72 37.94
C GLN A 284 9.13 -13.94 36.68
N ILE A 285 9.44 -12.65 36.66
CA ILE A 285 9.31 -11.82 35.45
C ILE A 285 10.60 -11.97 34.61
N ASP A 286 10.44 -12.19 33.30
CA ASP A 286 11.53 -12.13 32.32
C ASP A 286 12.11 -10.70 32.29
N PRO A 287 13.44 -10.50 32.33
CA PRO A 287 13.98 -9.15 32.24
C PRO A 287 13.71 -8.46 30.89
N ILE A 288 13.37 -9.23 29.85
CA ILE A 288 13.09 -8.73 28.51
C ILE A 288 11.60 -8.37 28.42
N GLU A 289 11.31 -7.10 28.16
CA GLU A 289 9.98 -6.60 27.83
C GLU A 289 9.81 -6.53 26.31
N VAL A 290 8.66 -7.00 25.83
CA VAL A 290 8.29 -6.89 24.41
C VAL A 290 7.44 -5.64 24.22
N LEU A 291 7.93 -4.71 23.40
CA LEU A 291 7.20 -3.52 22.99
C LEU A 291 6.58 -3.79 21.62
N GLN A 292 5.25 -3.83 21.57
CA GLN A 292 4.51 -4.07 20.34
C GLN A 292 3.76 -2.81 19.94
N GLN A 293 4.04 -2.25 18.77
CA GLN A 293 3.28 -1.12 18.21
C GLN A 293 2.39 -1.63 17.08
N ILE A 294 1.09 -1.48 17.23
CA ILE A 294 0.08 -1.91 16.26
C ILE A 294 -0.58 -0.67 15.68
N THR A 295 -0.36 -0.41 14.38
CA THR A 295 -0.90 0.76 13.69
C THR A 295 -1.85 0.31 12.58
N TYR A 296 -3.13 0.64 12.72
CA TYR A 296 -4.12 0.35 11.68
C TYR A 296 -4.00 1.32 10.50
N VAL A 297 -4.43 0.86 9.33
CA VAL A 297 -4.34 1.65 8.09
C VAL A 297 -5.24 2.87 8.20
N LYS A 298 -4.64 4.05 8.03
CA LYS A 298 -5.36 5.33 8.08
C LYS A 298 -6.06 5.62 6.76
N ILE A 299 -7.11 6.43 6.81
CA ILE A 299 -7.86 6.80 5.60
C ILE A 299 -6.99 7.47 4.54
N GLY A 300 -5.97 8.23 4.96
CA GLY A 300 -5.01 8.87 4.05
C GLY A 300 -4.15 7.86 3.30
N GLU A 301 -3.72 6.78 3.96
CA GLU A 301 -2.94 5.70 3.32
C GLU A 301 -3.83 4.94 2.33
N MET A 302 -5.06 4.59 2.75
CA MET A 302 -6.05 3.94 1.89
C MET A 302 -6.35 4.76 0.61
N LEU A 303 -6.57 6.08 0.76
CA LEU A 303 -6.82 6.97 -0.37
C LEU A 303 -5.60 7.11 -1.28
N ALA A 304 -4.39 7.07 -0.74
CA ALA A 304 -3.17 7.09 -1.54
C ALA A 304 -3.05 5.82 -2.41
N ASP A 305 -3.37 4.64 -1.86
CA ASP A 305 -3.36 3.39 -2.61
C ASP A 305 -4.40 3.38 -3.75
N VAL A 306 -5.62 3.84 -3.45
CA VAL A 306 -6.67 4.01 -4.49
C VAL A 306 -6.22 5.01 -5.55
N GLY A 307 -5.63 6.13 -5.13
CA GLY A 307 -5.10 7.16 -6.03
C GLY A 307 -4.00 6.62 -6.95
N SER A 308 -3.11 5.78 -6.42
CA SER A 308 -2.04 5.13 -7.19
C SER A 308 -2.60 4.25 -8.32
N ILE A 309 -3.60 3.41 -8.02
CA ILE A 309 -4.24 2.56 -9.02
C ILE A 309 -5.06 3.37 -10.01
N ALA A 310 -5.75 4.41 -9.56
CA ALA A 310 -6.46 5.33 -10.44
C ALA A 310 -5.49 6.01 -11.43
N ASN A 311 -4.30 6.43 -10.97
CA ASN A 311 -3.27 7.01 -11.84
C ASN A 311 -2.71 6.00 -12.86
N LEU A 312 -2.52 4.74 -12.47
CA LEU A 312 -2.12 3.68 -13.39
C LEU A 312 -3.18 3.45 -14.46
N LEU A 313 -4.46 3.41 -14.09
CA LEU A 313 -5.56 3.28 -15.04
C LEU A 313 -5.67 4.51 -15.95
N LEU A 314 -5.44 5.71 -15.43
CA LEU A 314 -5.35 6.93 -16.24
C LEU A 314 -4.14 6.90 -17.18
N THR A 315 -3.07 6.16 -16.90
CA THR A 315 -1.98 6.00 -17.86
C THR A 315 -2.45 5.27 -19.13
N VAL A 316 -3.43 4.37 -19.04
CA VAL A 316 -4.06 3.73 -20.22
C VAL A 316 -4.72 4.77 -21.13
N SER A 317 -5.18 5.90 -20.56
CA SER A 317 -5.76 7.00 -21.35
C SER A 317 -4.79 7.58 -22.36
N TRP A 318 -3.48 7.56 -22.10
CA TRP A 318 -2.48 8.04 -23.03
C TRP A 318 -2.53 7.28 -24.36
N PHE A 319 -2.71 5.95 -24.33
CA PHE A 319 -2.85 5.14 -25.54
C PHE A 319 -4.11 5.51 -26.35
N ILE A 320 -5.21 5.80 -25.65
CA ILE A 320 -6.47 6.23 -26.27
C ILE A 320 -6.31 7.61 -26.90
N GLN A 321 -5.61 8.53 -26.23
CA GLN A 321 -5.28 9.85 -26.79
C GLN A 321 -4.43 9.72 -28.06
N GLN A 322 -3.44 8.81 -28.08
CA GLN A 322 -2.67 8.55 -29.31
C GLN A 322 -3.55 8.00 -30.43
N PHE A 323 -4.43 7.05 -30.13
CA PHE A 323 -5.38 6.52 -31.12
C PHE A 323 -6.32 7.60 -31.67
N ASN A 324 -6.89 8.41 -30.79
CA ASN A 324 -7.76 9.53 -31.16
C ASN A 324 -7.02 10.56 -32.02
N LYS A 325 -5.72 10.81 -31.75
CA LYS A 325 -4.87 11.69 -32.54
C LYS A 325 -4.62 11.13 -33.94
N GLU A 326 -4.26 9.86 -34.05
CA GLU A 326 -4.06 9.20 -35.36
C GLU A 326 -5.35 9.19 -36.19
N GLU A 327 -6.51 8.95 -35.56
CA GLU A 327 -7.80 8.99 -36.24
C GLU A 327 -8.09 10.38 -36.82
N LEU A 328 -7.84 11.42 -36.03
CA LEU A 328 -8.02 12.80 -36.46
C LEU A 328 -7.06 13.19 -37.59
N GLU A 329 -5.78 12.84 -37.49
CA GLU A 329 -4.80 13.08 -38.57
C GLU A 329 -5.24 12.42 -39.87
N ASN A 330 -5.70 11.17 -39.81
CA ASN A 330 -6.21 10.46 -40.98
C ASN A 330 -7.47 11.13 -41.56
N LYS A 331 -8.38 11.62 -40.70
CA LYS A 331 -9.58 12.36 -41.13
C LYS A 331 -9.22 13.67 -41.83
N MET A 332 -8.22 14.41 -41.33
CA MET A 332 -7.73 15.64 -41.95
C MET A 332 -7.09 15.37 -43.32
N ILE A 333 -6.26 14.32 -43.41
CA ILE A 333 -5.67 13.91 -44.69
C ILE A 333 -6.77 13.55 -45.69
N ASP A 334 -7.78 12.80 -45.26
CA ASP A 334 -8.91 12.41 -46.12
C ASP A 334 -9.71 13.60 -46.62
N GLN A 335 -9.93 14.61 -45.77
CA GLN A 335 -10.56 15.86 -46.18
C GLN A 335 -9.76 16.55 -47.28
N ILE A 336 -8.43 16.61 -47.16
CA ILE A 336 -7.58 17.26 -48.16
C ILE A 336 -7.55 16.50 -49.47
N ILE A 337 -7.42 15.17 -49.40
CA ILE A 337 -7.53 14.32 -50.59
C ILE A 337 -8.88 14.57 -51.28
N SER A 338 -9.96 14.70 -50.51
CA SER A 338 -11.30 14.95 -51.04
C SER A 338 -11.50 16.33 -51.68
N ILE A 339 -10.66 17.33 -51.35
CA ILE A 339 -10.66 18.65 -51.99
C ILE A 339 -10.12 18.53 -53.43
N TYR A 340 -9.02 17.79 -53.61
CA TYR A 340 -8.38 17.61 -54.92
C TYR A 340 -9.04 16.51 -55.76
N TYR A 341 -9.62 15.49 -55.10
CA TYR A 341 -10.25 14.34 -55.74
C TYR A 341 -11.67 14.15 -55.17
N PRO A 342 -12.69 14.85 -55.70
CA PRO A 342 -14.05 14.79 -55.16
C PRO A 342 -14.65 13.38 -55.13
N GLN A 343 -14.27 12.52 -56.07
CA GLN A 343 -14.66 11.10 -56.15
C GLN A 343 -14.20 10.30 -54.91
N PHE A 344 -13.16 10.77 -54.22
CA PHE A 344 -12.67 10.14 -52.98
C PHE A 344 -13.72 10.17 -51.85
N LYS A 345 -14.68 11.11 -51.88
CA LYS A 345 -15.78 11.18 -50.89
C LYS A 345 -16.69 9.95 -50.93
N GLN A 346 -16.75 9.27 -52.07
CA GLN A 346 -17.57 8.06 -52.29
C GLN A 346 -16.84 6.77 -51.89
N ILE A 347 -15.58 6.88 -51.44
CA ILE A 347 -14.75 5.74 -51.08
C ILE A 347 -14.87 5.45 -49.58
N THR A 348 -15.44 4.29 -49.26
CA THR A 348 -15.52 3.78 -47.89
C THR A 348 -14.29 2.94 -47.55
N LYS A 349 -13.68 3.23 -46.40
CA LYS A 349 -12.53 2.50 -45.86
C LYS A 349 -13.00 1.51 -44.80
N ILE A 350 -12.77 0.22 -45.02
CA ILE A 350 -13.03 -0.81 -44.03
C ILE A 350 -11.73 -1.05 -43.25
N LYS A 351 -11.77 -0.78 -41.95
CA LYS A 351 -10.63 -0.96 -41.04
C LYS A 351 -10.79 -2.27 -40.25
N ASN A 352 -9.67 -2.88 -39.86
CA ASN A 352 -9.68 -3.97 -38.88
C ASN A 352 -9.78 -3.41 -37.44
N PHE A 353 -9.86 -4.30 -36.44
CA PHE A 353 -9.91 -3.93 -35.02
C PHE A 353 -8.69 -3.11 -34.54
N ILE A 354 -7.55 -3.21 -35.23
CA ILE A 354 -6.32 -2.45 -34.95
C ILE A 354 -6.30 -1.11 -35.72
N GLY A 355 -7.37 -0.77 -36.45
CA GLY A 355 -7.49 0.49 -37.20
C GLY A 355 -6.79 0.52 -38.56
N ARG A 356 -6.16 -0.57 -39.01
CA ARG A 356 -5.53 -0.67 -40.34
C ARG A 356 -6.59 -0.82 -41.42
N THR A 357 -6.48 -0.07 -42.51
CA THR A 357 -7.41 -0.18 -43.65
C THR A 357 -7.15 -1.48 -44.41
N VAL A 358 -8.14 -2.37 -44.44
CA VAL A 358 -8.08 -3.69 -45.08
C VAL A 358 -8.66 -3.64 -46.49
N GLU A 359 -9.74 -2.88 -46.68
CA GLU A 359 -10.46 -2.83 -47.96
C GLU A 359 -10.97 -1.43 -48.26
N PHE A 360 -10.86 -1.01 -49.52
CA PHE A 360 -11.49 0.20 -50.07
C PHE A 360 -12.65 -0.19 -50.99
N ARG A 361 -13.83 0.42 -50.80
CA ARG A 361 -15.01 0.21 -51.65
C ARG A 361 -15.54 1.53 -52.19
N HIS A 362 -15.89 1.55 -53.48
CA HIS A 362 -16.57 2.66 -54.15
C HIS A 362 -18.01 2.24 -54.40
N ASP A 363 -19.00 2.92 -53.81
CA ASP A 363 -20.43 2.62 -53.99
C ASP A 363 -20.78 1.11 -53.92
N LYS A 364 -20.22 0.41 -52.93
CA LYS A 364 -20.34 -1.04 -52.68
C LYS A 364 -19.65 -1.98 -53.70
N ALA A 365 -19.03 -1.46 -54.75
CA ALA A 365 -18.19 -2.22 -55.66
C ALA A 365 -16.75 -2.37 -55.12
N LYS A 366 -16.14 -3.54 -55.36
CA LYS A 366 -14.74 -3.80 -54.99
C LYS A 366 -13.81 -3.11 -55.98
N ILE A 367 -12.96 -2.23 -55.45
CA ILE A 367 -11.86 -1.60 -56.20
C ILE A 367 -10.69 -2.59 -56.26
N ASN A 368 -9.85 -2.52 -57.29
CA ASN A 368 -8.56 -3.21 -57.31
C ASN A 368 -7.69 -2.73 -56.13
N GLN A 369 -7.60 -3.56 -55.10
CA GLN A 369 -7.01 -3.17 -53.81
C GLN A 369 -5.52 -2.82 -53.92
N LYS A 370 -4.77 -3.54 -54.75
CA LYS A 370 -3.31 -3.36 -54.85
C LYS A 370 -2.95 -2.03 -55.49
N GLU A 371 -3.57 -1.72 -56.62
CA GLU A 371 -3.36 -0.45 -57.33
C GLU A 371 -3.87 0.74 -56.53
N PHE A 372 -5.06 0.61 -55.94
CA PHE A 372 -5.64 1.70 -55.14
C PHE A 372 -4.82 1.99 -53.87
N GLN A 373 -4.29 0.97 -53.19
CA GLN A 373 -3.41 1.17 -52.03
C GLN A 373 -2.12 1.90 -52.40
N GLN A 374 -1.51 1.55 -53.54
CA GLN A 374 -0.30 2.23 -54.03
C GLN A 374 -0.59 3.70 -54.38
N TRP A 375 -1.69 3.95 -55.10
CA TRP A 375 -2.15 5.30 -55.40
C TRP A 375 -2.44 6.10 -54.13
N TYR A 376 -3.21 5.53 -53.21
CA TYR A 376 -3.58 6.16 -51.94
C TYR A 376 -2.35 6.48 -51.09
N LYS A 377 -1.34 5.60 -51.03
CA LYS A 377 -0.10 5.87 -50.31
C LYS A 377 0.63 7.09 -50.88
N LYS A 378 0.72 7.21 -52.21
CA LYS A 378 1.33 8.36 -52.89
C LYS A 378 0.55 9.65 -52.65
N VAL A 379 -0.77 9.60 -52.79
CA VAL A 379 -1.65 10.77 -52.58
C VAL A 379 -1.68 11.20 -51.12
N ARG A 380 -1.64 10.25 -50.18
CA ARG A 380 -1.52 10.52 -48.73
C ARG A 380 -0.23 11.25 -48.40
N GLN A 381 0.92 10.83 -48.96
CA GLN A 381 2.19 11.53 -48.76
C GLN A 381 2.12 12.97 -49.28
N ASN A 382 1.53 13.18 -50.46
CA ASN A 382 1.34 14.53 -51.00
C ASN A 382 0.42 15.37 -50.10
N ALA A 383 -0.68 14.81 -49.59
CA ALA A 383 -1.59 15.50 -48.69
C ALA A 383 -0.90 15.90 -47.36
N ILE A 384 -0.05 15.04 -46.80
CA ILE A 384 0.76 15.34 -45.61
C ILE A 384 1.72 16.50 -45.87
N ILE A 385 2.40 16.51 -47.02
CA ILE A 385 3.29 17.62 -47.42
C ILE A 385 2.47 18.91 -47.57
N LYS A 386 1.27 18.83 -48.16
CA LYS A 386 0.37 19.98 -48.30
C LYS A 386 -0.14 20.54 -46.96
N LEU A 387 -0.29 19.68 -45.95
CA LEU A 387 -0.61 20.07 -44.57
C LEU A 387 0.54 20.77 -43.83
N SER A 388 1.77 20.69 -44.34
CA SER A 388 2.91 21.32 -43.67
C SER A 388 2.76 22.84 -43.66
N VAL A 389 3.17 23.47 -42.56
CA VAL A 389 3.12 24.93 -42.37
C VAL A 389 3.90 25.65 -43.48
N VAL A 390 5.04 25.10 -43.90
CA VAL A 390 5.85 25.66 -44.98
C VAL A 390 5.07 25.71 -46.29
N ASN A 391 4.39 24.61 -46.64
CA ASN A 391 3.58 24.58 -47.84
C ASN A 391 2.35 25.51 -47.72
N GLN A 392 1.70 25.58 -46.55
CA GLN A 392 0.58 26.49 -46.33
C GLN A 392 0.99 27.96 -46.49
N ILE A 393 2.12 28.37 -45.91
CA ILE A 393 2.68 29.72 -46.09
C ILE A 393 2.97 29.97 -47.58
N HIS A 394 3.61 29.01 -48.26
CA HIS A 394 3.93 29.12 -49.67
C HIS A 394 2.67 29.28 -50.55
N GLU A 395 1.61 28.48 -50.34
CA GLU A 395 0.36 28.62 -51.10
C GLU A 395 -0.34 29.95 -50.80
N ILE A 396 -0.33 30.43 -49.54
CA ILE A 396 -0.84 31.76 -49.18
C ILE A 396 -0.04 32.85 -49.91
N SER A 397 1.29 32.73 -49.96
CA SER A 397 2.14 33.67 -50.71
C SER A 397 1.82 33.67 -52.19
N ARG A 398 1.58 32.50 -52.81
CA ARG A 398 1.17 32.41 -54.22
C ARG A 398 -0.20 33.06 -54.46
N LEU A 399 -1.17 32.81 -53.59
CA LEU A 399 -2.47 33.49 -53.65
C LEU A 399 -2.31 35.00 -53.54
N TYR A 400 -1.46 35.47 -52.63
CA TYR A 400 -1.13 36.89 -52.51
C TYR A 400 -0.52 37.45 -53.80
N PHE A 401 0.42 36.75 -54.43
CA PHE A 401 0.98 37.17 -55.72
C PHE A 401 -0.06 37.18 -56.85
N ILE A 402 -0.93 36.17 -56.93
CA ILE A 402 -2.01 36.10 -57.93
C ILE A 402 -2.98 37.27 -57.72
N LEU A 403 -3.43 37.48 -56.48
CA LEU A 403 -4.28 38.62 -56.15
C LEU A 403 -3.60 39.94 -56.51
N ARG A 404 -2.30 40.08 -56.26
CA ARG A 404 -1.53 41.29 -56.58
C ARG A 404 -1.40 41.53 -58.08
N SER A 405 -1.34 40.46 -58.87
CA SER A 405 -1.29 40.55 -60.33
C SER A 405 -2.63 40.95 -60.95
N GLN A 406 -3.75 40.68 -60.28
CA GLN A 406 -5.10 40.92 -60.80
C GLN A 406 -5.79 42.15 -60.20
N ALA A 407 -5.41 42.56 -58.99
CA ALA A 407 -5.96 43.72 -58.30
C ALA A 407 -5.04 44.93 -58.42
N ASN A 408 -5.63 46.11 -58.64
CA ASN A 408 -4.88 47.36 -58.60
C ASN A 408 -4.32 47.58 -57.18
N PHE A 409 -3.05 48.02 -57.08
CA PHE A 409 -2.34 48.19 -55.81
C PHE A 409 -3.12 49.05 -54.79
N GLN A 410 -3.82 50.07 -55.27
CA GLN A 410 -4.67 50.92 -54.41
C GLN A 410 -5.88 50.18 -53.83
N SER A 411 -6.44 49.21 -54.56
CA SER A 411 -7.52 48.36 -54.05
C SER A 411 -7.01 47.41 -52.97
N MET A 412 -5.78 46.89 -53.10
CA MET A 412 -5.16 46.05 -52.09
C MET A 412 -4.85 46.78 -50.78
N ILE A 413 -4.35 48.01 -50.86
CA ILE A 413 -4.10 48.85 -49.67
C ILE A 413 -5.42 49.06 -48.89
N ARG A 414 -6.51 49.35 -49.60
CA ARG A 414 -7.83 49.47 -48.96
C ARG A 414 -8.28 48.20 -48.26
N PHE A 415 -7.91 47.01 -48.74
CA PHE A 415 -8.19 45.74 -48.06
C PHE A 415 -7.25 45.47 -46.89
N GLN A 416 -6.01 45.95 -46.93
CA GLN A 416 -5.09 45.93 -45.77
C GLN A 416 -5.61 46.78 -44.60
N ASP A 417 -6.30 47.89 -44.88
CA ASP A 417 -6.92 48.74 -43.86
C ASP A 417 -8.06 48.05 -43.08
N TYR A 418 -8.66 46.99 -43.65
CA TYR A 418 -9.63 46.12 -42.95
C TYR A 418 -8.97 44.98 -42.16
N GLY A 419 -7.67 44.75 -42.34
CA GLY A 419 -6.90 43.74 -41.61
C GLY A 419 -6.35 44.23 -40.26
N ILE A 420 -5.54 43.41 -39.61
CA ILE A 420 -4.85 43.78 -38.37
C ILE A 420 -3.88 44.93 -38.68
N GLN A 421 -4.19 46.14 -38.22
CA GLN A 421 -3.31 47.29 -38.39
C GLN A 421 -2.02 47.07 -37.59
N ILE A 422 -0.87 47.14 -38.26
CA ILE A 422 0.42 47.16 -37.57
C ILE A 422 0.46 48.46 -36.76
N PRO A 423 0.61 48.41 -35.43
CA PRO A 423 0.62 49.63 -34.63
C PRO A 423 1.79 50.52 -35.08
N ASN A 424 1.49 51.78 -35.41
CA ASN A 424 2.45 52.79 -35.91
C ASN A 424 3.70 52.96 -35.02
N LYS A 425 3.67 52.49 -33.77
CA LYS A 425 4.82 52.45 -32.85
C LYS A 425 5.98 51.59 -33.34
N LEU A 426 5.77 50.65 -34.26
CA LEU A 426 6.85 49.85 -34.84
C LEU A 426 7.62 50.58 -35.96
N PHE A 427 7.09 51.71 -36.43
CA PHE A 427 7.72 52.59 -37.42
C PHE A 427 8.10 53.95 -36.81
N GLU A 428 8.10 54.07 -35.47
CA GLU A 428 8.73 55.21 -34.82
C GLU A 428 10.22 55.18 -35.15
N LYS A 429 10.59 56.17 -35.98
CA LYS A 429 11.94 56.52 -36.40
C LYS A 429 12.96 56.21 -35.31
N GLN A 430 14.04 55.50 -35.67
CA GLN A 430 15.37 55.76 -35.12
C GLN A 430 15.67 57.26 -35.34
N LYS A 431 15.21 58.08 -34.41
CA LYS A 431 15.71 59.41 -34.15
C LYS A 431 16.43 59.27 -32.82
N ASP A 432 17.70 59.67 -32.85
CA ASP A 432 18.65 59.70 -31.72
C ASP A 432 19.28 58.31 -31.50
N GLU A 433 20.54 58.01 -31.85
CA GLU A 433 21.75 58.83 -31.94
C GLU A 433 22.68 58.22 -33.01
N ILE A 434 23.28 59.05 -33.87
CA ILE A 434 24.73 59.16 -34.13
C ILE A 434 24.89 60.49 -34.89
N ASN A 435 25.34 61.50 -34.15
CA ASN A 435 26.02 62.63 -34.74
C ASN A 435 27.32 62.12 -35.38
N ASN A 436 27.57 62.45 -36.64
CA ASN A 436 28.81 63.09 -37.07
C ASN A 436 28.77 63.42 -38.57
N GLU A 437 28.87 64.72 -38.84
CA GLU A 437 29.44 65.36 -40.02
C GLU A 437 28.97 64.89 -41.42
N LEU A 438 28.14 65.73 -42.05
CA LEU A 438 28.07 65.79 -43.51
C LEU A 438 29.42 66.27 -44.06
N PRO A 439 30.03 65.59 -45.05
CA PRO A 439 30.71 66.30 -46.12
C PRO A 439 29.66 66.70 -47.16
N SER A 440 29.48 68.01 -47.27
CA SER A 440 28.95 68.65 -48.48
C SER A 440 29.73 68.20 -49.71
N ASN A 441 29.06 67.70 -50.74
CA ASN A 441 29.13 68.25 -52.10
C ASN A 441 28.30 67.42 -53.09
N ASP A 442 27.71 68.15 -54.02
CA ASP A 442 26.97 67.74 -55.22
C ASP A 442 27.35 66.37 -55.79
N PHE A 443 26.35 65.51 -56.01
CA PHE A 443 26.45 64.45 -57.00
C PHE A 443 25.26 64.48 -57.95
N LYS A 444 25.59 64.84 -59.20
CA LYS A 444 24.72 64.87 -60.37
C LYS A 444 24.27 63.45 -60.73
N ILE A 445 23.05 63.38 -61.25
CA ILE A 445 22.53 62.26 -62.02
C ILE A 445 23.34 62.17 -63.32
N GLU A 446 24.08 61.08 -63.52
CA GLU A 446 24.41 60.51 -64.84
C GLU A 446 24.99 59.10 -64.67
N ASP A 447 24.46 58.19 -65.49
CA ASP A 447 24.91 56.86 -65.93
C ASP A 447 25.18 55.74 -64.90
N TYR A 448 24.19 54.83 -64.78
CA TYR A 448 24.43 53.39 -64.92
C TYR A 448 23.24 52.74 -65.64
N ASP A 449 23.44 52.43 -66.92
CA ASP A 449 22.68 51.40 -67.62
C ASP A 449 22.90 50.04 -66.95
N LEU A 450 21.80 49.34 -66.70
CA LEU A 450 21.80 47.88 -66.67
C LEU A 450 20.53 47.42 -67.38
N GLU A 451 20.70 47.25 -68.69
CA GLU A 451 19.78 46.53 -69.56
C GLU A 451 19.49 45.13 -69.01
N SER A 452 18.21 44.76 -69.00
CA SER A 452 17.74 43.55 -69.68
C SER A 452 16.21 43.51 -69.66
N TYR A 453 15.65 44.09 -70.72
CA TYR A 453 14.39 43.64 -71.27
C TYR A 453 14.57 42.24 -71.89
N GLN A 454 13.49 41.46 -71.90
CA GLN A 454 13.28 40.21 -72.64
C GLN A 454 14.02 38.96 -72.16
N ILE A 455 13.32 38.16 -71.33
CA ILE A 455 13.21 36.73 -71.65
C ILE A 455 11.77 36.46 -72.07
N VAL A 456 11.67 36.30 -73.37
CA VAL A 456 10.54 35.82 -74.15
C VAL A 456 10.02 34.51 -73.57
N THR A 457 8.69 34.44 -73.49
CA THR A 457 7.82 33.31 -73.21
C THR A 457 7.88 32.17 -74.25
N ASN A 458 9.03 31.84 -74.83
CA ASN A 458 9.14 30.78 -75.84
C ASN A 458 10.21 29.77 -75.42
N ASN A 459 9.73 28.64 -74.87
CA ASN A 459 10.39 27.34 -74.63
C ASN A 459 10.21 26.81 -73.19
N LEU A 460 8.98 26.88 -72.66
CA LEU A 460 8.57 25.96 -71.60
C LEU A 460 8.11 24.67 -72.29
N CYS A 461 9.03 23.73 -72.47
CA CYS A 461 8.66 22.33 -72.68
C CYS A 461 8.07 21.77 -71.38
N ASP A 462 7.12 20.86 -71.49
CA ASP A 462 6.32 20.26 -70.40
C ASP A 462 7.12 19.60 -69.24
N GLU A 463 8.46 19.51 -69.33
CA GLU A 463 9.30 18.90 -68.29
C GLU A 463 9.74 19.88 -67.18
N ASP A 464 9.74 21.20 -67.40
CA ASP A 464 10.16 22.19 -66.39
C ASP A 464 9.05 22.56 -65.38
N LEU A 465 7.84 22.03 -65.54
CA LEU A 465 6.73 22.17 -64.59
C LEU A 465 6.71 21.10 -63.49
N ASN A 466 7.69 20.20 -63.47
CA ASN A 466 7.73 19.08 -62.54
C ASN A 466 8.70 19.32 -61.37
N ILE A 467 8.40 20.31 -60.52
CA ILE A 467 9.17 20.60 -59.27
C ILE A 467 8.78 19.59 -58.14
N LEU A 468 8.56 18.32 -58.50
CA LEU A 468 8.46 17.21 -57.55
C LEU A 468 9.84 16.60 -57.21
N SER A 469 10.94 17.19 -57.68
CA SER A 469 12.30 16.71 -57.45
C SER A 469 13.14 17.64 -56.58
N TYR A 470 12.64 18.07 -55.41
CA TYR A 470 13.55 18.48 -54.34
C TYR A 470 14.01 17.22 -53.59
N ARG A 471 15.02 16.56 -54.15
CA ARG A 471 15.70 15.41 -53.55
C ARG A 471 16.51 15.94 -52.36
N ILE A 472 16.28 15.39 -51.17
CA ILE A 472 17.15 15.60 -50.01
C ILE A 472 18.53 15.00 -50.37
N LYS A 473 19.51 15.86 -50.62
CA LYS A 473 20.93 15.51 -50.54
C LYS A 473 21.44 16.17 -49.27
N ASN A 474 21.71 15.36 -48.25
CA ASN A 474 22.86 15.44 -47.32
C ASN A 474 22.54 14.71 -46.01
N GLN A 475 22.97 13.45 -45.92
CA GLN A 475 23.44 12.85 -44.68
C GLN A 475 24.63 11.96 -45.05
N ASP A 476 25.82 12.57 -44.96
CA ASP A 476 27.09 11.91 -44.66
C ASP A 476 27.96 12.98 -43.99
N LYS A 477 27.93 13.01 -42.66
CA LYS A 477 29.04 13.34 -41.75
C LYS A 477 28.63 13.07 -40.31
#